data_AF-A0A3P7LF33-F1
#
_entry.id   AF-A0A3P7LF33-F1
#
_cell.length_a   1.000
_cell.length_b   1.000
_cell.length_c   1.000
_cell.angle_alpha   90.00
_cell.angle_beta   90.00
_cell.angle_gamma   90.00
#
_symmetry.space_group_name_H-M   'P 1'
#
loop_
_entity.id
_entity.type
_entity.pdbx_description
1 polymer ?
#
loop_
_entity_poly.entity_id
_entity_poly.type
_entity_poly.pdbx_seq_one_letter_code
_entity_poly.pdbx_strand_id
1 'polypeptide(L)'
;MSKKQRQRLMNSAIQNGLSSVNATPILPADNDRLTSLGYHLANLPLEPQCAKLLILGALFCCLEPILAVAACLAFKDPFEVPLDKQAIGDRRRQELAGDSMSDHWVYHVVLSVSFAWWPLGIVLAISHQSLLVG
;
A
#
# COMPACT_ATOMS: atom_id res chain seq x y z
N MET A 1 -0.44 34.58 9.93
CA MET A 1 0.61 33.92 9.13
C MET A 1 1.04 34.83 7.98
N SER A 2 2.30 35.27 7.92
CA SER A 2 2.79 36.22 6.91
C SER A 2 3.00 35.56 5.53
N LYS A 3 2.74 36.29 4.42
CA LYS A 3 2.93 35.79 3.03
C LYS A 3 4.34 35.24 2.80
N LYS A 4 5.36 35.87 3.39
CA LYS A 4 6.76 35.43 3.36
C LYS A 4 6.98 34.06 4.02
N GLN A 5 6.22 33.78 5.08
CA GLN A 5 6.28 32.50 5.79
C GLN A 5 5.66 31.36 4.96
N ARG A 6 4.53 31.61 4.30
CA ARG A 6 3.89 30.65 3.39
C ARG A 6 4.82 30.25 2.24
N GLN A 7 5.52 31.23 1.65
CA GLN A 7 6.48 30.95 0.57
C GLN A 7 7.65 30.08 1.03
N ARG A 8 8.19 30.33 2.24
CA ARG A 8 9.27 29.50 2.80
C ARG A 8 8.84 28.05 3.02
N LEU A 9 7.63 27.85 3.56
CA LEU A 9 7.08 26.52 3.79
C LEU A 9 6.88 25.75 2.47
N MET A 10 6.35 26.41 1.44
CA MET A 10 6.17 25.78 0.12
C MET A 10 7.50 25.41 -0.52
N ASN A 11 8.50 26.30 -0.47
CA ASN A 11 9.83 26.01 -1.00
C ASN A 11 10.50 24.85 -0.25
N SER A 12 10.33 24.76 1.08
CA SER A 12 10.83 23.63 1.86
C SER A 12 10.15 22.32 1.49
N ALA A 13 8.83 22.31 1.25
CA ALA A 13 8.11 21.11 0.84
C ALA A 13 8.55 20.59 -0.53
N ILE A 14 8.77 21.51 -1.48
CA ILE A 14 9.30 21.18 -2.82
C ILE A 14 10.70 20.55 -2.70
N GLN A 15 11.59 21.14 -1.90
CA GLN A 15 12.94 20.63 -1.70
C GLN A 15 12.96 19.25 -1.02
N ASN A 16 12.06 19.02 -0.05
CA ASN A 16 11.91 17.71 0.57
C ASN A 16 11.43 16.66 -0.47
N GLY A 17 10.45 17.00 -1.31
CA GLY A 17 10.01 16.13 -2.40
C GLY A 17 11.15 15.78 -3.36
N LEU A 18 11.91 16.78 -3.81
CA LEU A 18 13.08 16.59 -4.68
C LEU A 18 14.15 15.71 -4.02
N SER A 19 14.46 15.92 -2.74
CA SER A 19 15.44 15.09 -2.03
C SER A 19 15.03 13.62 -1.93
N SER A 20 13.74 13.33 -1.70
CA SER A 20 13.22 11.96 -1.66
C SER A 20 13.24 11.30 -3.03
N VAL A 21 13.03 12.06 -4.11
CA VAL A 21 13.07 11.54 -5.47
C VAL A 21 14.51 11.33 -5.92
N ASN A 22 15.44 12.23 -5.61
CA ASN A 22 16.87 12.09 -5.94
C ASN A 22 17.56 10.93 -5.20
N ALA A 23 17.06 10.54 -4.03
CA ALA A 23 17.50 9.33 -3.34
C ALA A 23 17.10 8.03 -4.08
N THR A 24 16.20 8.13 -5.06
CA THR A 24 15.77 7.03 -5.92
C THR A 24 16.20 7.29 -7.38
N PRO A 25 16.46 6.25 -8.20
CA PRO A 25 16.87 6.42 -9.60
C PRO A 25 15.69 6.83 -10.52
N ILE A 26 14.86 7.77 -10.09
CA ILE A 26 13.70 8.29 -10.82
C ILE A 26 14.11 9.52 -11.65
N LEU A 27 14.98 10.36 -11.08
CA LEU A 27 15.59 11.52 -11.75
C LEU A 27 17.11 11.31 -11.86
N PRO A 28 17.74 11.50 -13.03
CA PRO A 28 19.18 11.55 -13.18
C PRO A 28 19.72 12.85 -12.58
N ALA A 29 20.87 12.77 -11.92
CA ALA A 29 21.49 13.88 -11.17
C ALA A 29 21.75 15.14 -12.02
N ASP A 30 21.88 14.99 -13.35
CA ASP A 30 22.40 16.05 -14.21
C ASP A 30 21.37 16.75 -15.13
N ASN A 31 20.11 16.29 -15.20
CA ASN A 31 19.22 16.74 -16.29
C ASN A 31 17.74 17.00 -15.97
N ASP A 32 17.26 16.88 -14.72
CA ASP A 32 15.83 17.06 -14.35
C ASP A 32 14.82 16.28 -15.23
N ARG A 33 15.29 15.32 -16.04
CA ARG A 33 14.51 14.53 -17.00
C ARG A 33 14.17 13.19 -16.39
N LEU A 34 12.90 12.81 -16.34
CA LEU A 34 12.48 11.49 -15.86
C LEU A 34 13.23 10.36 -16.58
N THR A 35 13.69 9.36 -15.83
CA THR A 35 14.16 8.08 -16.41
C THR A 35 12.98 7.33 -17.04
N SER A 36 13.24 6.34 -17.91
CA SER A 36 12.16 5.51 -18.47
C SER A 36 11.33 4.83 -17.36
N LEU A 37 11.99 4.42 -16.26
CA LEU A 37 11.31 3.96 -15.05
C LEU A 37 10.44 5.07 -14.45
N GLY A 38 10.98 6.27 -14.26
CA GLY A 38 10.21 7.42 -13.79
C GLY A 38 8.98 7.72 -14.63
N TYR A 39 9.06 7.57 -15.96
CA TYR A 39 7.92 7.75 -16.86
C TYR A 39 6.84 6.71 -16.62
N HIS A 40 7.21 5.44 -16.43
CA HIS A 40 6.24 4.42 -16.04
C HIS A 40 5.62 4.71 -14.68
N LEU A 41 6.41 5.11 -13.68
CA LEU A 41 5.91 5.47 -12.35
C LEU A 41 4.93 6.66 -12.38
N ALA A 42 5.21 7.69 -13.18
CA ALA A 42 4.37 8.87 -13.32
C ALA A 42 2.99 8.59 -13.94
N ASN A 43 2.84 7.45 -14.63
CA ASN A 43 1.56 7.03 -15.21
C ASN A 43 0.69 6.20 -14.25
N LEU A 44 1.21 5.77 -13.08
CA LEU A 44 0.43 5.04 -12.09
C LEU A 44 -0.19 6.01 -11.06
N PRO A 45 -1.45 5.79 -10.64
CA PRO A 45 -2.09 6.56 -9.57
C PRO A 45 -1.62 6.08 -8.18
N LEU A 46 -0.32 5.94 -7.99
CA LEU A 46 0.30 5.44 -6.76
C LEU A 46 1.51 6.29 -6.41
N GLU A 47 1.89 6.28 -5.13
CA GLU A 47 3.14 6.89 -4.73
C GLU A 47 4.34 6.23 -5.44
N PRO A 48 5.39 6.98 -5.79
CA PRO A 48 6.53 6.46 -6.56
C PRO A 48 7.20 5.24 -5.93
N GLN A 49 7.19 5.14 -4.60
CA GLN A 49 7.77 4.01 -3.86
C GLN A 49 6.93 2.74 -4.04
N CYS A 50 5.60 2.82 -3.92
CA CYS A 50 4.69 1.69 -4.13
C CYS A 50 4.67 1.26 -5.61
N ALA A 51 4.64 2.22 -6.53
CA ALA A 51 4.69 1.91 -7.96
C ALA A 51 6.01 1.20 -8.34
N LYS A 52 7.15 1.61 -7.76
CA LYS A 52 8.44 0.93 -7.97
C LYS A 52 8.42 -0.50 -7.41
N LEU A 53 7.82 -0.68 -6.24
CA LEU A 53 7.66 -2.00 -5.62
C LEU A 53 6.86 -2.94 -6.53
N LEU A 54 5.74 -2.50 -7.10
CA LEU A 54 4.91 -3.30 -8.01
C LEU A 54 5.65 -3.68 -9.30
N ILE A 55 6.39 -2.74 -9.90
CA ILE A 55 7.20 -3.02 -11.11
C ILE A 55 8.25 -4.09 -10.80
N LEU A 56 8.96 -3.97 -9.67
CA LEU A 56 9.92 -4.99 -9.26
C LEU A 56 9.25 -6.34 -8.99
N GLY A 57 8.07 -6.35 -8.36
CA GLY A 57 7.32 -7.59 -8.13
C GLY A 57 6.88 -8.31 -9.40
N ALA A 58 6.51 -7.55 -10.44
CA ALA A 58 6.24 -8.10 -11.76
C ALA A 58 7.51 -8.71 -12.39
N LEU A 59 8.67 -8.05 -12.25
CA LEU A 59 9.95 -8.55 -12.78
C LEU A 59 10.45 -9.81 -12.07
N PHE A 60 10.23 -9.94 -10.77
CA PHE A 60 10.61 -11.11 -9.97
C PHE A 60 9.54 -12.20 -9.90
N CYS A 61 8.43 -12.07 -10.65
CA CYS A 61 7.31 -13.01 -10.66
C CYS A 61 6.66 -13.24 -9.28
N CYS A 62 6.71 -12.25 -8.38
CA CYS A 62 6.13 -12.30 -7.03
C CYS A 62 5.10 -11.18 -6.83
N LEU A 63 4.27 -10.95 -7.84
CA LEU A 63 3.32 -9.84 -7.86
C LEU A 63 2.23 -9.96 -6.79
N GLU A 64 1.74 -11.16 -6.51
CA GLU A 64 0.65 -11.39 -5.55
C GLU A 64 0.97 -10.94 -4.10
N PRO A 65 2.09 -11.38 -3.47
CA PRO A 65 2.48 -10.87 -2.16
C PRO A 65 2.84 -9.38 -2.19
N ILE A 66 3.45 -8.91 -3.27
CA ILE A 66 3.85 -7.51 -3.40
C ILE A 66 2.62 -6.59 -3.54
N LEU A 67 1.57 -7.04 -4.22
CA LEU A 67 0.32 -6.29 -4.35
C LEU A 67 -0.37 -6.15 -2.99
N ALA A 68 -0.37 -7.21 -2.18
CA ALA A 68 -0.91 -7.17 -0.83
C ALA A 68 -0.17 -6.14 0.06
N VAL A 69 1.17 -6.15 0.00
CA VAL A 69 2.00 -5.19 0.72
C VAL A 69 1.75 -3.76 0.21
N ALA A 70 1.76 -3.55 -1.11
CA ALA A 70 1.53 -2.24 -1.70
C ALA A 70 0.15 -1.67 -1.35
N ALA A 71 -0.90 -2.51 -1.32
CA ALA A 71 -2.25 -2.10 -0.94
C ALA A 71 -2.33 -1.65 0.53
N CYS A 72 -1.69 -2.40 1.44
CA CYS A 72 -1.66 -2.04 2.87
C CYS A 72 -0.87 -0.75 3.12
N LEU A 73 0.23 -0.54 2.41
CA LEU A 73 1.04 0.68 2.52
C LEU A 73 0.35 1.91 1.91
N ALA A 74 -0.37 1.74 0.80
CA ALA A 74 -0.99 2.86 0.09
C ALA A 74 -2.33 3.31 0.68
N PHE A 75 -3.06 2.43 1.38
CA PHE A 75 -4.39 2.73 1.90
C PHE A 75 -4.46 2.73 3.43
N LYS A 76 -4.42 1.54 4.05
CA LYS A 76 -4.62 1.37 5.49
C LYS A 76 -4.09 0.03 5.95
N ASP A 77 -3.47 0.00 7.14
CA ASP A 77 -3.03 -1.25 7.76
C ASP A 77 -4.26 -2.07 8.22
N PRO A 78 -4.38 -3.35 7.82
CA PRO A 78 -5.49 -4.22 8.23
C PRO A 78 -5.59 -4.48 9.73
N PHE A 79 -4.52 -4.22 10.50
CA PHE A 79 -4.49 -4.37 11.96
C PHE A 79 -4.72 -3.06 12.71
N GLU A 80 -5.06 -1.98 12.01
CA GLU A 80 -5.41 -0.72 12.67
C GLU A 80 -6.75 -0.88 13.42
N VAL A 81 -6.66 -0.96 14.74
CA VAL A 81 -7.80 -1.17 15.66
C VAL A 81 -7.90 0.00 16.65
N PRO A 82 -9.10 0.30 17.19
CA PRO A 82 -9.25 1.31 18.24
C PRO A 82 -8.37 0.98 19.46
N LEU A 83 -7.95 2.00 20.21
CA LEU A 83 -7.00 1.91 21.33
C LEU A 83 -7.35 0.77 22.31
N ASP A 84 -8.64 0.63 22.64
CA ASP A 84 -9.14 -0.38 23.58
C ASP A 84 -8.94 -1.84 23.11
N LYS A 85 -8.66 -2.05 21.82
CA LYS A 85 -8.52 -3.36 21.19
C LYS A 85 -7.13 -3.62 20.60
N GLN A 86 -6.15 -2.75 20.87
CA GLN A 86 -4.77 -2.89 20.35
C GLN A 86 -4.16 -4.26 20.65
N ALA A 87 -4.30 -4.74 21.89
CA ALA A 87 -3.79 -6.07 22.28
C ALA A 87 -4.36 -7.22 21.45
N ILE A 88 -5.62 -7.10 20.98
CA ILE A 88 -6.24 -8.11 20.11
C ILE A 88 -5.61 -8.03 18.71
N GLY A 89 -5.43 -6.81 18.19
CA GLY A 89 -4.77 -6.58 16.90
C GLY A 89 -3.35 -7.13 16.87
N ASP A 90 -2.55 -6.84 17.90
CA ASP A 90 -1.18 -7.31 18.03
C ASP A 90 -1.09 -8.83 18.13
N ARG A 91 -1.97 -9.44 18.94
CA ARG A 91 -2.06 -10.90 19.02
C ARG A 91 -2.42 -11.52 17.67
N ARG A 92 -3.40 -10.97 16.95
CA ARG A 92 -3.77 -11.46 15.61
C ARG A 92 -2.62 -11.32 14.61
N ARG A 93 -1.86 -10.22 14.69
CA ARG A 93 -0.67 -10.02 13.86
C ARG A 93 0.38 -11.10 14.14
N GLN A 94 0.64 -11.42 15.41
CA GLN A 94 1.57 -12.49 15.80
C GLN A 94 1.08 -13.88 15.36
N GLU A 95 -0.20 -14.19 15.55
CA GLU A 95 -0.81 -15.45 15.10
C GLU A 95 -0.64 -15.64 13.58
N LEU A 96 -0.85 -14.57 12.80
CA LEU A 96 -0.75 -14.60 11.35
C LEU A 96 0.69 -14.52 10.82
N ALA A 97 1.63 -14.00 11.61
CA ALA A 97 3.06 -13.98 11.27
C ALA A 97 3.69 -15.37 11.28
N GLY A 98 3.16 -16.31 12.08
CA GLY A 98 3.70 -17.67 12.18
C GLY A 98 5.20 -17.67 12.51
N ASP A 99 5.99 -18.41 11.73
CA ASP A 99 7.45 -18.45 11.84
C ASP A 99 8.17 -17.33 11.03
N SER A 100 7.41 -16.48 10.33
CA SER A 100 7.99 -15.39 9.54
C SER A 100 8.39 -14.23 10.44
N MET A 101 9.65 -13.79 10.34
CA MET A 101 10.18 -12.64 11.07
C MET A 101 9.92 -11.30 10.34
N SER A 102 9.07 -11.28 9.30
CA SER A 102 8.80 -10.09 8.49
C SER A 102 7.37 -9.60 8.68
N ASP A 103 7.21 -8.38 9.15
CA ASP A 103 5.90 -7.74 9.37
C ASP A 103 5.07 -7.64 8.08
N HIS A 104 5.73 -7.50 6.93
CA HIS A 104 5.08 -7.38 5.62
C HIS A 104 4.51 -8.71 5.14
N TRP A 105 5.03 -9.84 5.63
CA TRP A 105 4.53 -11.17 5.26
C TRP A 105 3.08 -11.36 5.73
N VAL A 106 2.75 -10.78 6.87
CA VAL A 106 1.40 -10.81 7.43
C VAL A 106 0.38 -10.21 6.46
N TYR A 107 0.73 -9.16 5.72
CA TYR A 107 -0.18 -8.55 4.74
C TYR A 107 -0.53 -9.50 3.59
N HIS A 108 0.44 -10.26 3.08
CA HIS A 108 0.17 -11.31 2.10
C HIS A 108 -0.77 -12.38 2.67
N VAL A 109 -0.49 -12.87 3.88
CA VAL A 109 -1.32 -13.89 4.54
C VAL A 109 -2.75 -13.39 4.74
N VAL A 110 -2.94 -12.15 5.19
CA VAL A 110 -4.26 -11.54 5.35
C VAL A 110 -5.03 -11.51 4.03
N LEU A 111 -4.37 -11.16 2.93
CA LEU A 111 -5.02 -11.11 1.61
C LEU A 111 -5.34 -12.52 1.09
N SER A 112 -4.43 -13.49 1.26
CA SER A 112 -4.67 -14.90 0.90
C SER A 112 -5.81 -15.50 1.72
N VAL A 113 -5.89 -15.21 3.02
CA VAL A 113 -7.03 -15.60 3.86
C VAL A 113 -8.27 -14.89 3.32
N SER A 114 -8.28 -13.59 3.10
CA SER A 114 -9.47 -12.88 2.59
C SER A 114 -9.99 -13.43 1.25
N PHE A 115 -9.09 -13.80 0.32
CA PHE A 115 -9.45 -14.43 -0.95
C PHE A 115 -9.92 -15.89 -0.80
N ALA A 116 -9.44 -16.65 0.19
CA ALA A 116 -9.95 -17.98 0.47
C ALA A 116 -11.42 -17.98 0.96
N TRP A 117 -11.89 -16.86 1.51
CA TRP A 117 -13.30 -16.68 1.91
C TRP A 117 -14.16 -16.13 0.77
N TRP A 118 -13.55 -15.52 -0.26
CA TRP A 118 -14.26 -15.01 -1.44
C TRP A 118 -15.10 -16.05 -2.19
N PRO A 119 -14.63 -17.30 -2.43
CA PRO A 119 -15.43 -18.30 -3.13
C PRO A 119 -16.53 -18.97 -2.27
N LEU A 120 -16.64 -18.70 -0.96
CA LEU A 120 -17.58 -19.40 -0.06
C LEU A 120 -18.80 -18.60 0.45
N GLY A 121 -19.21 -17.54 -0.25
CA GLY A 121 -20.65 -17.23 -0.31
C GLY A 121 -21.15 -15.94 0.34
N ILE A 122 -20.93 -14.82 -0.35
CA ILE A 122 -21.76 -13.61 -0.16
C ILE A 122 -22.69 -13.35 -1.34
N VAL A 123 -22.42 -13.93 -2.52
CA VAL A 123 -23.30 -13.75 -3.69
C VAL A 123 -24.64 -14.53 -3.57
N LEU A 124 -24.72 -15.59 -2.76
CA LEU A 124 -25.95 -16.36 -2.54
C LEU A 124 -26.78 -15.92 -1.32
N ALA A 125 -26.15 -15.28 -0.32
CA ALA A 125 -26.83 -14.88 0.92
C ALA A 125 -27.79 -13.70 0.74
N ILE A 126 -27.61 -12.90 -0.31
CA ILE A 126 -28.46 -11.72 -0.57
C ILE A 126 -29.68 -12.08 -1.45
N SER A 127 -29.62 -13.17 -2.23
CA SER A 127 -30.71 -13.49 -3.16
C SER A 127 -31.83 -14.35 -2.56
N HIS A 128 -31.60 -15.06 -1.45
CA HIS A 128 -32.59 -15.99 -0.88
C HIS A 128 -33.41 -15.43 0.30
N GLN A 129 -33.04 -14.27 0.86
CA GLN A 129 -33.79 -13.63 1.95
C GLN A 129 -34.94 -12.72 1.46
N SER A 130 -35.02 -12.44 0.15
CA SER A 130 -36.01 -11.51 -0.44
C SER A 130 -37.26 -12.18 -1.04
N LEU A 131 -37.41 -13.52 -0.92
CA LEU A 131 -38.48 -14.29 -1.56
C LEU A 131 -39.41 -15.05 -0.59
N LEU A 132 -39.31 -14.81 0.72
CA LEU A 132 -40.19 -15.42 1.74
C LEU A 132 -40.87 -14.40 2.66
N VAL A 133 -41.11 -13.18 2.16
CA VAL A 133 -42.12 -12.27 2.72
C VAL A 133 -42.94 -11.70 1.55
N GLY A 134 -43.95 -12.46 1.15
CA GLY A 134 -44.96 -12.14 0.15
C GLY A 134 -46.13 -13.08 0.31
#